data_AF-A0A3M1ACS9-F1
#
_entry.id   AF-A0A3M1ACS9-F1
#
_cell.length_a   1.000
_cell.length_b   1.000
_cell.length_c   1.000
_cell.angle_alpha   90.00
_cell.angle_beta   90.00
_cell.angle_gamma   90.00
#
_symmetry.space_group_name_H-M   'P 1'
#
loop_
_entity.id
_entity.type
_entity.pdbx_description
1 polymer ?
#
loop_
_entity_poly.entity_id
_entity_poly.type
_entity_poly.pdbx_seq_one_letter_code
_entity_poly.pdbx_strand_id
1 'polypeptide(L)'
;MLAERRIHLEGYGLLTPFIIFTLIFWLYPFIWGIFIAFMKWNIISPKKEFVGLKNFIRVFRDPLLWISIRNVFYFMLVFVPVSIAAALTVAWLLNQVKFLQSFFATGYLLSYVSAGVAYSIVFRILFSGDGLLNQWFTKMGVSIPWFSDPRLAMVTIALIVVWKFVGYYALIFLAGLQAIPKSLYETAAIEGAGKWRQFWHITVPLLNPSFTIILVFAIMLSFNIFTEPYLITGGGPLDSTQTPLLQIYYHTFEALHAGYGSSFALLVALIS
;
A
#
# COMPACT_ATOMS: atom_id res chain seq x y z
N MET A 1 3.56 -5.85 -46.57
CA MET A 1 4.28 -7.11 -46.33
C MET A 1 5.76 -6.96 -45.90
N LEU A 2 6.72 -6.58 -46.75
CA LEU A 2 8.14 -6.51 -46.32
C LEU A 2 8.45 -5.37 -45.33
N ALA A 3 7.81 -4.21 -45.49
CA ALA A 3 7.93 -3.08 -44.57
C ALA A 3 7.32 -3.38 -43.19
N GLU A 4 6.13 -4.00 -43.15
CA GLU A 4 5.52 -4.48 -41.89
C GLU A 4 6.43 -5.48 -41.17
N ARG A 5 7.06 -6.40 -41.90
CA ARG A 5 7.98 -7.40 -41.32
C ARG A 5 9.23 -6.76 -40.70
N ARG A 6 9.75 -5.65 -41.26
CA ARG A 6 10.86 -4.88 -40.68
C ARG A 6 10.43 -4.10 -39.43
N ILE A 7 9.26 -3.46 -39.47
CA ILE A 7 8.69 -2.75 -38.31
C ILE A 7 8.50 -3.71 -37.12
N HIS A 8 8.07 -4.95 -37.38
CA HIS A 8 7.97 -5.96 -36.33
C HIS A 8 9.33 -6.39 -35.77
N LEU A 9 10.36 -6.58 -36.61
CA LEU A 9 11.70 -6.95 -36.17
C LEU A 9 12.39 -5.86 -35.34
N GLU A 10 12.23 -4.59 -35.73
CA GLU A 10 12.72 -3.44 -34.97
C GLU A 10 11.98 -3.29 -33.63
N GLY A 11 10.66 -3.51 -33.63
CA GLY A 11 9.85 -3.55 -32.41
C GLY A 11 10.27 -4.66 -31.45
N TYR A 12 10.52 -5.89 -31.95
CA TYR A 12 11.06 -6.97 -31.12
C TYR A 12 12.46 -6.67 -30.59
N GLY A 13 13.32 -6.02 -31.39
CA GLY A 13 14.63 -5.57 -30.95
C GLY A 13 14.56 -4.61 -29.76
N LEU A 14 13.65 -3.63 -29.79
CA LEU A 14 13.44 -2.67 -28.70
C LEU A 14 12.87 -3.32 -27.43
N LEU A 15 12.03 -4.34 -27.56
CA LEU A 15 11.46 -5.07 -26.43
C LEU A 15 12.43 -6.08 -25.80
N THR A 16 13.43 -6.54 -26.57
CA THR A 16 14.33 -7.63 -26.16
C THR A 16 15.03 -7.35 -24.82
N PRO A 17 15.63 -6.17 -24.56
CA PRO A 17 16.26 -5.89 -23.26
C PRO A 17 15.28 -5.96 -22.09
N PHE A 18 14.05 -5.45 -22.26
CA PHE A 18 13.00 -5.49 -21.23
C PHE A 18 12.54 -6.92 -20.95
N ILE A 19 12.36 -7.74 -21.99
CA ILE A 19 11.97 -9.14 -21.86
C ILE A 19 13.08 -9.92 -21.16
N ILE A 20 14.34 -9.78 -21.58
CA ILE A 20 15.49 -10.45 -20.94
C ILE A 20 15.57 -10.07 -19.46
N PHE A 21 15.45 -8.78 -19.15
CA PHE A 21 15.46 -8.31 -17.77
C PHE A 21 14.32 -8.95 -16.95
N THR A 22 13.12 -8.97 -17.48
CA THR A 22 11.95 -9.59 -16.83
C THR A 22 12.15 -11.09 -16.61
N LEU A 23 12.69 -11.81 -17.60
CA LEU A 23 12.94 -13.25 -17.48
C LEU A 23 13.97 -13.56 -16.39
N ILE A 24 15.07 -12.80 -16.34
CA ILE A 24 16.19 -13.05 -15.42
C ILE A 24 15.88 -12.59 -13.99
N PHE A 25 15.30 -11.41 -13.83
CA PHE A 25 15.16 -10.77 -12.51
C PHE A 25 13.77 -10.91 -11.90
N TRP A 26 12.75 -11.27 -12.68
CA TRP A 26 11.39 -11.51 -12.18
C TRP A 26 10.97 -12.97 -12.30
N LEU A 27 10.98 -13.53 -13.52
CA LEU A 27 10.43 -14.86 -13.76
C LEU A 27 11.29 -15.97 -13.14
N TYR A 28 12.61 -15.90 -13.30
CA TYR A 28 13.52 -16.90 -12.74
C TYR A 28 13.46 -16.97 -11.20
N PRO A 29 13.57 -15.86 -10.42
CA PRO A 29 13.44 -15.90 -8.97
C PRO A 29 12.05 -16.36 -8.51
N PHE A 30 10.99 -16.01 -9.25
CA PHE A 30 9.63 -16.47 -8.97
C PHE A 30 9.50 -18.00 -9.09
N ILE A 31 9.93 -18.57 -10.22
CA ILE A 31 9.94 -20.02 -10.43
C ILE A 31 10.81 -20.73 -9.39
N TRP A 32 11.97 -20.14 -9.06
CA TRP A 32 12.85 -20.67 -8.03
C TRP A 32 12.20 -20.64 -6.63
N GLY A 33 11.48 -19.57 -6.29
CA GLY A 33 10.68 -19.47 -5.07
C GLY A 33 9.59 -20.54 -4.99
N ILE A 34 8.93 -20.84 -6.11
CA ILE A 34 7.98 -21.96 -6.20
C ILE A 34 8.68 -23.28 -5.86
N PHE A 35 9.84 -23.56 -6.47
CA PHE A 35 10.59 -24.77 -6.18
C PHE A 35 10.98 -24.87 -4.70
N ILE A 36 11.48 -23.78 -4.10
CA ILE A 36 11.85 -23.72 -2.67
C ILE A 36 10.67 -24.04 -1.76
N ALA A 37 9.46 -23.61 -2.10
CA ALA A 37 8.27 -23.82 -1.27
C ALA A 37 7.94 -25.31 -1.02
N PHE A 38 8.35 -26.21 -1.94
CA PHE A 38 8.18 -27.66 -1.77
C PHE A 38 9.36 -28.36 -1.08
N MET A 39 10.38 -27.60 -0.67
CA MET A 39 11.59 -28.12 -0.02
C MET A 39 11.57 -27.80 1.47
N LYS A 40 12.03 -28.75 2.29
CA LYS A 40 12.48 -28.46 3.65
C LYS A 40 13.90 -27.94 3.52
N TRP A 41 13.99 -26.62 3.34
CA TRP A 41 15.26 -25.94 3.18
C TRP A 41 15.42 -24.84 4.21
N ASN A 42 16.51 -24.93 4.95
CA ASN A 42 17.06 -23.84 5.73
C ASN A 42 18.17 -23.18 4.89
N ILE A 43 18.22 -21.85 4.79
CA ILE A 43 19.13 -21.12 3.89
C ILE A 43 20.59 -21.56 4.06
N ILE A 44 21.02 -21.83 5.30
CA ILE A 44 22.41 -22.25 5.61
C ILE A 44 22.63 -23.76 5.51
N SER A 45 21.56 -24.55 5.32
CA SER A 45 21.66 -26.00 5.19
C SER A 45 22.11 -26.39 3.77
N PRO A 46 23.15 -27.23 3.63
CA PRO A 46 23.51 -27.81 2.34
C PRO A 46 22.48 -28.83 1.86
N LYS A 47 21.68 -29.40 2.79
CA LYS A 47 20.62 -30.37 2.47
C LYS A 47 19.32 -29.66 2.12
N LYS A 48 18.76 -30.02 0.96
CA LYS A 48 17.46 -29.60 0.43
C LYS A 48 16.60 -30.84 0.24
N GLU A 49 15.74 -31.13 1.20
CA GLU A 49 14.87 -32.32 1.15
C GLU A 49 13.53 -31.95 0.53
N PHE A 50 13.10 -32.67 -0.52
CA PHE A 50 11.76 -32.49 -1.07
C PHE A 50 10.71 -33.02 -0.07
N VAL A 51 9.78 -32.16 0.32
CA VAL A 51 8.72 -32.49 1.30
C VAL A 51 7.32 -32.36 0.73
N GLY A 52 7.19 -32.08 -0.57
CA GLY A 52 5.91 -31.89 -1.23
C GLY A 52 5.10 -30.78 -0.56
N LEU A 53 3.83 -31.06 -0.23
CA LEU A 53 2.90 -30.08 0.33
C LEU A 53 3.00 -29.85 1.85
N LYS A 54 3.98 -30.47 2.53
CA LYS A 54 4.07 -30.38 4.01
C LYS A 54 4.23 -28.95 4.52
N ASN A 55 4.98 -28.10 3.81
CA ASN A 55 5.14 -26.69 4.18
C ASN A 55 3.81 -25.93 4.09
N PHE A 56 3.08 -26.09 2.98
CA PHE A 56 1.77 -25.47 2.78
C PHE A 56 0.75 -25.86 3.86
N ILE A 57 0.67 -27.15 4.22
CA ILE A 57 -0.21 -27.63 5.28
C ILE A 57 0.17 -27.00 6.63
N ARG A 58 1.48 -26.86 6.89
CA ARG A 58 1.97 -26.24 8.12
C ARG A 58 1.60 -24.76 8.18
N VAL A 59 1.83 -24.00 7.11
CA VAL A 59 1.46 -22.59 7.02
C VAL A 59 -0.05 -22.39 7.14
N PHE A 60 -0.85 -23.20 6.44
CA PHE A 60 -2.31 -23.06 6.48
C PHE A 60 -2.89 -23.31 7.89
N ARG A 61 -2.23 -24.15 8.69
CA ARG A 61 -2.58 -24.42 10.10
C ARG A 61 -1.96 -23.43 11.09
N ASP A 62 -1.09 -22.53 10.62
CA ASP A 62 -0.45 -21.53 11.47
C ASP A 62 -1.45 -20.39 11.76
N PRO A 63 -1.76 -20.10 13.04
CA PRO A 63 -2.61 -18.96 13.39
C PRO A 63 -2.06 -17.63 12.88
N LEU A 64 -0.73 -17.47 12.77
CA LEU A 64 -0.09 -16.23 12.34
C LEU A 64 -0.42 -15.89 10.88
N LEU A 65 -0.66 -16.88 10.02
CA LEU A 65 -1.16 -16.65 8.67
C LEU A 65 -2.47 -15.85 8.73
N TRP A 66 -3.46 -16.37 9.44
CA TRP A 66 -4.80 -15.79 9.51
C TRP A 66 -4.83 -14.48 10.30
N ILE A 67 -4.01 -14.37 11.35
CA ILE A 67 -3.84 -13.10 12.09
C ILE A 67 -3.28 -12.04 11.16
N SER A 68 -2.20 -12.33 10.43
CA SER A 68 -1.56 -11.36 9.53
C SER A 68 -2.48 -10.93 8.38
N ILE A 69 -3.26 -11.85 7.81
CA ILE A 69 -4.28 -11.55 6.80
C ILE A 69 -5.36 -10.62 7.40
N ARG A 70 -5.94 -10.99 8.55
CA ARG A 70 -6.97 -10.19 9.22
C ARG A 70 -6.47 -8.77 9.53
N ASN A 71 -5.23 -8.65 9.98
CA ASN A 71 -4.62 -7.37 10.28
C ASN A 71 -4.45 -6.50 9.03
N VAL A 72 -4.06 -7.09 7.89
CA VAL A 72 -4.00 -6.36 6.61
C VAL A 72 -5.38 -5.93 6.14
N PHE A 73 -6.40 -6.77 6.26
CA PHE A 73 -7.77 -6.37 5.96
C PHE A 73 -8.26 -5.24 6.88
N TYR A 74 -7.91 -5.31 8.18
CA TYR A 74 -8.23 -4.24 9.13
C TYR A 74 -7.51 -2.93 8.79
N PHE A 75 -6.21 -3.01 8.48
CA PHE A 75 -5.44 -1.88 7.96
C PHE A 75 -6.11 -1.29 6.72
N MET A 76 -6.45 -2.12 5.74
CA MET A 76 -7.07 -1.70 4.48
C MET A 76 -8.43 -1.02 4.70
N LEU A 77 -9.25 -1.55 5.62
CA LEU A 77 -10.56 -1.00 5.96
C LEU A 77 -10.47 0.40 6.57
N VAL A 78 -9.35 0.74 7.22
CA VAL A 78 -9.10 2.10 7.70
C VAL A 78 -8.41 2.94 6.62
N PHE A 79 -7.32 2.43 6.05
CA PHE A 79 -6.45 3.14 5.12
C PHE A 79 -7.18 3.57 3.84
N VAL A 80 -7.91 2.67 3.18
CA VAL A 80 -8.55 2.95 1.89
C VAL A 80 -9.60 4.08 1.99
N PRO A 81 -10.64 4.00 2.84
CA PRO A 81 -11.64 5.05 2.89
C PRO A 81 -11.07 6.38 3.40
N VAL A 82 -10.17 6.34 4.39
CA VAL A 82 -9.59 7.57 4.95
C VAL A 82 -8.65 8.23 3.94
N SER A 83 -7.84 7.46 3.20
CA SER A 83 -6.98 8.01 2.15
C SER A 83 -7.78 8.59 0.98
N ILE A 84 -8.85 7.93 0.54
CA ILE A 84 -9.74 8.44 -0.51
C ILE A 84 -10.42 9.75 -0.07
N ALA A 85 -11.01 9.77 1.13
CA ALA A 85 -11.70 10.94 1.64
C ALA A 85 -10.74 12.14 1.83
N ALA A 86 -9.57 11.89 2.42
CA ALA A 86 -8.56 12.92 2.62
C ALA A 86 -8.00 13.42 1.28
N ALA A 87 -7.69 12.52 0.35
CA ALA A 87 -7.16 12.87 -0.96
C ALA A 87 -8.16 13.66 -1.81
N LEU A 88 -9.44 13.26 -1.81
CA LEU A 88 -10.49 13.98 -2.51
C LEU A 88 -10.70 15.39 -1.92
N THR A 89 -10.64 15.51 -0.59
CA THR A 89 -10.72 16.80 0.09
C THR A 89 -9.57 17.71 -0.32
N VAL A 90 -8.33 17.21 -0.28
CA VAL A 90 -7.14 17.94 -0.71
C VAL A 90 -7.24 18.33 -2.19
N ALA A 91 -7.62 17.39 -3.06
CA ALA A 91 -7.80 17.64 -4.49
C ALA A 91 -8.83 18.73 -4.76
N TRP A 92 -9.97 18.68 -4.06
CA TRP A 92 -11.03 19.68 -4.17
C TRP A 92 -10.54 21.08 -3.75
N LEU A 93 -9.82 21.18 -2.61
CA LEU A 93 -9.23 22.44 -2.16
C LEU A 93 -8.19 22.98 -3.16
N LEU A 94 -7.30 22.11 -3.66
CA LEU A 94 -6.31 22.48 -4.66
C LEU A 94 -6.95 22.94 -5.97
N ASN A 95 -8.07 22.34 -6.37
CA ASN A 95 -8.79 22.72 -7.59
C ASN A 95 -9.37 24.15 -7.52
N GLN A 96 -9.57 24.71 -6.31
CA GLN A 96 -10.02 26.09 -6.12
C GLN A 96 -8.85 27.10 -6.15
N VAL A 97 -7.64 26.67 -5.81
CA VAL A 97 -6.46 27.54 -5.74
C VAL A 97 -5.80 27.60 -7.11
N LYS A 98 -5.88 28.72 -7.82
CA LYS A 98 -5.30 28.86 -9.17
C LYS A 98 -3.83 29.32 -9.19
N PHE A 99 -3.45 30.23 -8.29
CA PHE A 99 -2.13 30.87 -8.34
C PHE A 99 -1.03 30.08 -7.61
N LEU A 100 -1.34 29.46 -6.47
CA LEU A 100 -0.40 28.69 -5.65
C LEU A 100 -0.62 27.17 -5.74
N GLN A 101 -1.36 26.72 -6.73
CA GLN A 101 -1.73 25.31 -6.87
C GLN A 101 -0.50 24.40 -6.84
N SER A 102 0.50 24.72 -7.68
CA SER A 102 1.73 23.94 -7.81
C SER A 102 2.54 23.93 -6.52
N PHE A 103 2.56 25.04 -5.78
CA PHE A 103 3.27 25.13 -4.50
C PHE A 103 2.65 24.19 -3.46
N PHE A 104 1.34 24.25 -3.27
CA PHE A 104 0.65 23.37 -2.33
C PHE A 104 0.69 21.91 -2.80
N ALA A 105 0.48 21.64 -4.09
CA ALA A 105 0.61 20.30 -4.68
C ALA A 105 1.99 19.68 -4.42
N THR A 106 3.06 20.47 -4.57
CA THR A 106 4.43 20.03 -4.26
C THR A 106 4.60 19.71 -2.78
N GLY A 107 4.08 20.57 -1.89
CA GLY A 107 4.10 20.33 -0.45
C GLY A 107 3.43 19.02 -0.04
N TYR A 108 2.28 18.71 -0.64
CA TYR A 108 1.61 17.42 -0.42
C TYR A 108 2.39 16.24 -1.03
N LEU A 109 3.06 16.41 -2.17
CA LEU A 109 3.87 15.35 -2.78
C LEU A 109 5.12 15.01 -1.97
N LEU A 110 5.67 15.95 -1.19
CA LEU A 110 6.84 15.68 -0.33
C LEU A 110 6.60 14.56 0.68
N SER A 111 5.36 14.41 1.17
CA SER A 111 4.98 13.30 2.05
C SER A 111 5.21 11.93 1.38
N TYR A 112 4.88 11.80 0.10
CA TYR A 112 5.04 10.57 -0.67
C TYR A 112 6.51 10.24 -0.95
N VAL A 113 7.30 11.26 -1.32
CA VAL A 113 8.74 11.12 -1.64
C VAL A 113 9.58 10.79 -0.40
N SER A 114 9.06 11.04 0.80
CA SER A 114 9.76 10.74 2.05
C SER A 114 10.10 9.25 2.19
N ALA A 115 11.35 8.95 2.54
CA ALA A 115 11.85 7.59 2.67
C ALA A 115 11.11 6.80 3.75
N GLY A 116 10.65 5.59 3.41
CA GLY A 116 9.93 4.64 4.26
C GLY A 116 10.43 4.58 5.71
N VAL A 117 11.71 4.29 5.83
CA VAL A 117 12.42 4.11 7.09
C VAL A 117 12.45 5.40 7.90
N ALA A 118 12.80 6.53 7.27
CA ALA A 118 13.01 7.81 7.94
C ALA A 118 11.71 8.31 8.58
N TYR A 119 10.60 8.35 7.83
CA TYR A 119 9.34 8.84 8.39
C TYR A 119 8.82 7.88 9.46
N SER A 120 8.98 6.56 9.29
CA SER A 120 8.55 5.57 10.30
C SER A 120 9.22 5.82 11.65
N ILE A 121 10.53 6.12 11.65
CA ILE A 121 11.28 6.46 12.88
C ILE A 121 10.75 7.77 13.49
N VAL A 122 10.56 8.82 12.67
CA VAL A 122 10.05 10.12 13.14
C VAL A 122 8.67 9.95 13.79
N PHE A 123 7.74 9.26 13.11
CA PHE A 123 6.39 9.05 13.64
C PHE A 123 6.38 8.13 14.87
N ARG A 124 7.25 7.13 14.94
CA ARG A 124 7.42 6.31 16.14
C ARG A 124 7.78 7.15 17.37
N ILE A 125 8.67 8.15 17.21
CA ILE A 125 9.06 9.06 18.29
C ILE A 125 7.93 10.07 18.60
N LEU A 126 7.27 10.61 17.57
CA LEU A 126 6.19 11.59 17.77
C LEU A 126 4.98 11.01 18.54
N PHE A 127 4.66 9.75 18.26
CA PHE A 127 3.52 9.01 18.83
C PHE A 127 3.93 8.08 19.98
N SER A 128 5.18 8.15 20.47
CA SER A 128 5.56 7.40 21.66
C SER A 128 4.79 7.88 22.90
N GLY A 129 4.81 7.09 23.97
CA GLY A 129 4.11 7.41 25.22
C GLY A 129 4.49 8.79 25.79
N ASP A 130 5.75 9.16 25.64
CA ASP A 130 6.40 10.43 26.01
C ASP A 130 6.57 11.41 24.84
N GLY A 131 6.10 11.05 23.65
CA GLY A 131 6.23 11.82 22.41
C GLY A 131 5.45 13.14 22.44
N LEU A 132 5.80 14.04 21.52
CA LEU A 132 5.20 15.38 21.44
C LEU A 132 3.66 15.33 21.38
N LEU A 133 3.10 14.36 20.67
CA LEU A 133 1.65 14.23 20.54
C LEU A 133 1.01 13.89 21.90
N ASN A 134 1.58 12.93 22.63
CA ASN A 134 1.07 12.58 23.96
C ASN A 134 1.31 13.66 25.01
N GLN A 135 2.39 14.44 24.91
CA GLN A 135 2.60 15.58 25.80
C GLN A 135 1.46 16.61 25.68
N TRP A 136 0.93 16.84 24.47
CA TRP A 136 -0.23 17.70 24.26
C TRP A 136 -1.50 17.13 24.90
N PHE A 137 -1.79 15.84 24.71
CA PHE A 137 -2.96 15.21 25.34
C PHE A 137 -2.83 15.14 26.87
N THR A 138 -1.62 14.93 27.39
CA THR A 138 -1.35 14.84 28.83
C THR A 138 -1.64 16.18 29.52
N LYS A 139 -1.41 17.32 28.85
CA LYS A 139 -1.85 18.65 29.35
C LYS A 139 -3.37 18.76 29.49
N MET A 140 -4.13 17.96 28.75
CA MET A 140 -5.59 17.83 28.84
C MET A 140 -6.02 16.70 29.79
N GLY A 141 -5.09 16.05 30.49
CA GLY A 141 -5.35 14.97 31.44
C GLY A 141 -5.52 13.58 30.82
N VAL A 142 -5.19 13.39 29.54
CA VAL A 142 -5.38 12.11 28.82
C VAL A 142 -4.04 11.62 28.26
N SER A 143 -3.75 10.33 28.35
CA SER A 143 -2.61 9.71 27.67
C SER A 143 -3.11 8.60 26.74
N ILE A 144 -2.72 8.67 25.47
CA ILE A 144 -3.21 7.76 24.44
C ILE A 144 -2.13 6.70 24.14
N PRO A 145 -2.43 5.40 24.26
CA PRO A 145 -1.47 4.33 24.03
C PRO A 145 -1.37 3.96 22.53
N TRP A 146 -0.95 4.91 21.69
CA TRP A 146 -0.96 4.80 20.22
C TRP A 146 -0.43 3.47 19.67
N PHE A 147 0.72 3.02 20.18
CA PHE A 147 1.37 1.78 19.75
C PHE A 147 1.34 0.65 20.80
N SER A 148 0.83 0.94 22.00
CA SER A 148 0.80 -0.04 23.11
C SER A 148 -0.56 -0.70 23.29
N ASP A 149 -1.63 -0.12 22.73
CA ASP A 149 -2.95 -0.75 22.66
C ASP A 149 -3.10 -1.53 21.33
N PRO A 150 -3.34 -2.85 21.37
CA PRO A 150 -3.58 -3.68 20.18
C PRO A 150 -4.70 -3.19 19.27
N ARG A 151 -5.67 -2.44 19.81
CA ARG A 151 -6.79 -1.88 19.03
C ARG A 151 -6.40 -0.62 18.26
N LEU A 152 -5.40 0.12 18.75
CA LEU A 152 -5.00 1.41 18.20
C LEU A 152 -3.73 1.33 17.35
N ALA A 153 -2.85 0.35 17.61
CA ALA A 153 -1.55 0.26 16.93
C ALA A 153 -1.68 0.23 15.40
N MET A 154 -2.51 -0.68 14.87
CA MET A 154 -2.70 -0.79 13.41
C MET A 154 -3.42 0.43 12.82
N VAL A 155 -4.39 1.01 13.55
CA VAL A 155 -5.08 2.23 13.12
C VAL A 155 -4.11 3.40 13.02
N THR A 156 -3.22 3.54 14.01
CA THR A 156 -2.19 4.59 14.02
C THR A 156 -1.25 4.42 12.84
N ILE A 157 -0.79 3.20 12.57
CA ILE A 157 0.02 2.90 11.37
C ILE A 157 -0.75 3.28 10.09
N ALA A 158 -2.02 2.90 9.97
CA ALA A 158 -2.86 3.26 8.83
C ALA A 158 -2.95 4.78 8.62
N LEU A 159 -3.14 5.57 9.68
CA LEU A 159 -3.19 7.03 9.59
C LEU A 159 -1.85 7.66 9.18
N ILE A 160 -0.72 7.10 9.63
CA ILE A 160 0.61 7.54 9.19
C ILE A 160 0.79 7.24 7.69
N VAL A 161 0.33 6.07 7.22
CA VAL A 161 0.39 5.73 5.79
C VAL A 161 -0.58 6.59 4.97
N VAL A 162 -1.76 6.94 5.50
CA VAL A 162 -2.65 7.93 4.86
C VAL A 162 -1.89 9.24 4.65
N TRP A 163 -1.21 9.76 5.68
CA TRP A 163 -0.43 10.99 5.57
C TRP A 163 0.62 10.91 4.45
N LYS A 164 1.29 9.76 4.29
CA LYS A 164 2.27 9.55 3.22
C LYS A 164 1.63 9.56 1.82
N PHE A 165 0.48 8.94 1.64
CA PHE A 165 -0.10 8.71 0.30
C PHE A 165 -1.15 9.75 -0.10
N VAL A 166 -1.67 10.56 0.84
CA VAL A 166 -2.74 11.53 0.59
C VAL A 166 -2.38 12.49 -0.54
N GLY A 167 -1.13 12.96 -0.59
CA GLY A 167 -0.69 13.90 -1.62
C GLY A 167 -0.67 13.29 -3.01
N TYR A 168 -0.16 12.06 -3.12
CA TYR A 168 -0.12 11.34 -4.39
C TYR A 168 -1.53 11.06 -4.93
N TYR A 169 -2.44 10.55 -4.10
CA TYR A 169 -3.83 10.30 -4.49
C TYR A 169 -4.60 11.59 -4.77
N ALA A 170 -4.30 12.69 -4.06
CA ALA A 170 -4.91 13.99 -4.33
C ALA A 170 -4.56 14.50 -5.72
N LEU A 171 -3.34 14.27 -6.22
CA LEU A 171 -2.97 14.65 -7.59
C LEU A 171 -3.74 13.85 -8.65
N ILE A 172 -3.98 12.55 -8.40
CA ILE A 172 -4.79 11.70 -9.29
C ILE A 172 -6.24 12.22 -9.34
N PHE A 173 -6.82 12.55 -8.18
CA PHE A 173 -8.16 13.14 -8.13
C PHE A 173 -8.19 14.54 -8.74
N LEU A 174 -7.17 15.36 -8.53
CA LEU A 174 -7.07 16.70 -9.09
C LEU A 174 -7.04 16.67 -10.62
N ALA A 175 -6.24 15.78 -11.21
CA ALA A 175 -6.21 15.57 -12.65
C ALA A 175 -7.60 15.13 -13.16
N GLY A 176 -8.27 14.23 -12.44
CA GLY A 176 -9.65 13.82 -12.75
C GLY A 176 -10.64 14.97 -12.68
N LEU A 177 -10.58 15.80 -11.64
CA LEU A 177 -11.44 16.97 -11.45
C LEU A 177 -11.26 18.00 -12.58
N GLN A 178 -10.00 18.20 -13.01
CA GLN A 178 -9.67 19.14 -14.08
C GLN A 178 -10.09 18.65 -15.47
N ALA A 179 -10.21 17.34 -15.67
CA ALA A 179 -10.68 16.75 -16.91
C ALA A 179 -12.21 16.90 -17.11
N ILE A 180 -12.97 17.18 -16.04
CA ILE A 180 -14.43 17.34 -16.14
C ILE A 180 -14.76 18.67 -16.84
N PRO A 181 -15.49 18.66 -17.98
CA PRO A 181 -15.87 19.88 -18.67
C PRO A 181 -16.70 20.81 -17.78
N LYS A 182 -16.32 22.09 -17.72
CA LYS A 182 -17.02 23.10 -16.92
C LYS A 182 -18.47 23.31 -17.37
N SER A 183 -18.75 23.11 -18.66
CA SER A 183 -20.09 23.22 -19.24
C SER A 183 -21.11 22.34 -18.53
N LEU A 184 -20.73 21.15 -18.04
CA LEU A 184 -21.64 20.27 -17.30
C LEU A 184 -22.11 20.91 -15.99
N TYR A 185 -21.22 21.61 -15.28
CA TYR A 185 -21.56 22.31 -14.05
C TYR A 185 -22.40 23.57 -14.32
N GLU A 186 -22.12 24.28 -15.42
CA GLU A 186 -22.87 25.47 -15.84
C GLU A 186 -24.30 25.10 -16.26
N THR A 187 -24.49 24.04 -17.07
CA THR A 187 -25.81 23.54 -17.46
C THR A 187 -26.60 23.07 -16.24
N ALA A 188 -25.97 22.31 -15.34
CA ALA A 188 -26.63 21.88 -14.11
C ALA A 188 -27.04 23.04 -13.20
N ALA A 189 -26.25 24.12 -13.15
CA ALA A 189 -26.60 25.32 -12.39
C ALA A 189 -27.81 26.05 -13.00
N ILE A 190 -27.91 26.11 -14.34
CA ILE A 190 -29.08 26.67 -15.05
C ILE A 190 -30.34 25.85 -14.75
N GLU A 191 -30.22 24.53 -14.63
CA GLU A 191 -31.32 23.63 -14.23
C GLU A 191 -31.64 23.65 -12.71
N GLY A 192 -31.00 24.55 -11.94
CA GLY A 192 -31.25 24.69 -10.50
C GLY A 192 -30.63 23.59 -9.64
N ALA A 193 -29.69 22.78 -10.17
CA ALA A 193 -28.98 21.79 -9.38
C ALA A 193 -27.96 22.46 -8.45
N GLY A 194 -28.20 22.37 -7.13
CA GLY A 194 -27.26 22.85 -6.12
C GLY A 194 -25.95 22.04 -6.04
N LYS A 195 -24.93 22.57 -5.34
CA LYS A 195 -23.58 21.98 -5.24
C LYS A 195 -23.57 20.51 -4.79
N TRP A 196 -24.45 20.14 -3.86
CA TRP A 196 -24.57 18.75 -3.39
C TRP A 196 -25.07 17.80 -4.49
N ARG A 197 -26.05 18.24 -5.29
CA ARG A 197 -26.57 17.46 -6.42
C ARG A 197 -25.51 17.33 -7.51
N GLN A 198 -24.81 18.43 -7.83
CA GLN A 198 -23.69 18.42 -8.77
C GLN A 198 -22.56 17.48 -8.33
N PHE A 199 -22.20 17.47 -7.04
CA PHE A 199 -21.17 16.58 -6.52
C PHE A 199 -21.51 15.10 -6.75
N TRP A 200 -22.71 14.66 -6.34
CA TRP A 200 -23.09 13.25 -6.44
C TRP A 200 -23.47 12.79 -7.86
N HIS A 201 -23.98 13.68 -8.72
CA HIS A 201 -24.48 13.30 -10.05
C HIS A 201 -23.51 13.65 -11.19
N ILE A 202 -22.53 14.53 -10.97
CA ILE A 202 -21.54 14.92 -11.97
C ILE A 202 -20.14 14.54 -11.50
N THR A 203 -19.72 15.07 -10.34
CA THR A 203 -18.33 14.91 -9.89
C THR A 203 -17.99 13.46 -9.56
N VAL A 204 -18.73 12.81 -8.67
CA VAL A 204 -18.43 11.43 -8.24
C VAL A 204 -18.48 10.44 -9.40
N PRO A 205 -19.50 10.43 -10.29
CA PRO A 205 -19.54 9.50 -11.42
C PRO A 205 -18.41 9.73 -12.43
N LEU A 206 -18.07 10.99 -12.73
CA LEU A 206 -17.00 11.30 -13.70
C LEU A 206 -15.60 11.12 -13.11
N LEU A 207 -15.46 11.09 -11.78
CA LEU A 207 -14.22 10.72 -11.09
C LEU A 207 -14.03 9.20 -10.96
N ASN A 208 -14.96 8.36 -11.41
CA ASN A 208 -14.88 6.91 -11.26
C ASN A 208 -13.55 6.30 -11.78
N PRO A 209 -12.94 6.77 -12.90
CA PRO A 209 -11.62 6.31 -13.31
C PRO A 209 -10.53 6.60 -12.26
N SER A 210 -10.53 7.79 -11.67
CA SER A 210 -9.60 8.17 -10.59
C SER A 210 -9.83 7.33 -9.33
N PHE A 211 -11.08 7.10 -8.94
CA PHE A 211 -11.41 6.22 -7.81
C PHE A 211 -10.89 4.80 -8.05
N THR A 212 -11.07 4.25 -9.25
CA THR A 212 -10.63 2.89 -9.59
C THR A 212 -9.11 2.77 -9.49
N ILE A 213 -8.37 3.73 -10.04
CA ILE A 213 -6.89 3.74 -9.97
C ILE A 213 -6.43 3.81 -8.51
N ILE A 214 -6.99 4.72 -7.72
CA ILE A 214 -6.61 4.89 -6.31
C ILE A 214 -6.96 3.65 -5.51
N LEU A 215 -8.12 3.03 -5.75
CA LEU A 215 -8.54 1.82 -5.07
C LEU A 215 -7.58 0.65 -5.35
N VAL A 216 -7.21 0.43 -6.62
CA VAL A 216 -6.25 -0.60 -7.00
C VAL A 216 -4.90 -0.36 -6.32
N PHE A 217 -4.39 0.87 -6.34
CA PHE A 217 -3.12 1.20 -5.68
C PHE A 217 -3.18 1.04 -4.16
N ALA A 218 -4.29 1.44 -3.53
CA ALA A 218 -4.44 1.37 -2.09
C ALA A 218 -4.57 -0.08 -1.60
N ILE A 219 -5.29 -0.94 -2.33
CA ILE A 219 -5.38 -2.37 -2.05
C ILE A 219 -4.00 -3.03 -2.24
N MET A 220 -3.33 -2.76 -3.37
CA MET A 220 -2.00 -3.29 -3.65
C MET A 220 -1.00 -2.91 -2.56
N LEU A 221 -1.03 -1.65 -2.11
CA LEU A 221 -0.19 -1.17 -1.00
C LEU A 221 -0.52 -1.89 0.31
N SER A 222 -1.80 -2.12 0.60
CA SER A 222 -2.23 -2.76 1.85
C SER A 222 -1.66 -4.17 2.01
N PHE A 223 -1.64 -4.97 0.94
CA PHE A 223 -1.00 -6.30 0.98
C PHE A 223 0.54 -6.23 1.01
N ASN A 224 1.12 -5.12 0.52
CA ASN A 224 2.57 -4.90 0.49
C ASN A 224 3.10 -4.08 1.68
N ILE A 225 2.30 -3.89 2.73
CA ILE A 225 2.76 -3.13 3.90
C ILE A 225 3.72 -3.96 4.77
N PHE A 226 4.92 -3.41 4.98
CA PHE A 226 6.02 -4.06 5.69
C PHE A 226 6.78 -3.07 6.58
N THR A 227 7.24 -1.97 5.99
CA THR A 227 8.19 -1.04 6.61
C THR A 227 7.68 -0.46 7.92
N GLU A 228 6.45 0.02 7.93
CA GLU A 228 5.86 0.76 9.06
C GLU A 228 5.55 -0.20 10.22
N PRO A 229 4.85 -1.34 10.01
CA PRO A 229 4.69 -2.34 11.07
C PRO A 229 6.02 -2.84 11.64
N TYR A 230 7.00 -3.13 10.79
CA TYR A 230 8.33 -3.60 11.19
C TYR A 230 9.06 -2.58 12.08
N LEU A 231 9.18 -1.33 11.63
CA LEU A 231 9.98 -0.32 12.32
C LEU A 231 9.30 0.32 13.53
N ILE A 232 7.97 0.46 13.49
CA ILE A 232 7.21 1.16 14.53
C ILE A 232 6.93 0.22 15.70
N THR A 233 6.51 -1.02 15.40
CA THR A 233 5.97 -1.94 16.43
C THR A 233 6.58 -3.34 16.42
N GLY A 234 7.32 -3.71 15.37
CA GLY A 234 7.84 -5.07 15.21
C GLY A 234 6.75 -6.16 15.11
N GLY A 235 5.53 -5.81 14.67
CA GLY A 235 4.39 -6.72 14.59
C GLY A 235 3.49 -6.77 15.83
N GLY A 236 3.86 -6.10 16.92
CA GLY A 236 3.08 -6.03 18.16
C GLY A 236 2.14 -4.82 18.28
N PRO A 237 1.45 -4.68 19.43
CA PRO A 237 1.38 -5.61 20.56
C PRO A 237 0.39 -6.75 20.28
N LEU A 238 0.60 -7.92 20.91
CA LEU A 238 -0.25 -9.12 20.74
C LEU A 238 -0.54 -9.47 19.26
N ASP A 239 0.51 -9.42 18.44
CA ASP A 239 0.45 -9.67 17.00
C ASP A 239 -0.52 -8.78 16.21
N SER A 240 -0.99 -7.66 16.78
CA SER A 240 -2.02 -6.80 16.17
C SER A 240 -1.55 -6.04 14.93
N THR A 241 -0.24 -5.91 14.73
CA THR A 241 0.35 -5.26 13.55
C THR A 241 1.13 -6.24 12.68
N GLN A 242 1.04 -7.54 12.94
CA GLN A 242 1.65 -8.54 12.05
C GLN A 242 1.06 -8.42 10.65
N THR A 243 1.93 -8.42 9.64
CA THR A 243 1.54 -8.43 8.23
C THR A 243 2.12 -9.65 7.51
N PRO A 244 1.52 -10.08 6.39
CA PRO A 244 2.03 -11.21 5.64
C PRO A 244 3.50 -11.05 5.22
N LEU A 245 3.90 -9.85 4.77
CA LEU A 245 5.28 -9.57 4.42
C LEU A 245 6.23 -9.65 5.63
N LEU A 246 5.77 -9.21 6.81
CA LEU A 246 6.55 -9.32 8.03
C LEU A 246 6.80 -10.79 8.40
N GLN A 247 5.78 -11.63 8.27
CA GLN A 247 5.88 -13.08 8.50
C GLN A 247 6.78 -13.77 7.46
N ILE A 248 6.66 -13.42 6.18
CA ILE A 248 7.54 -13.93 5.12
C ILE A 248 8.98 -13.56 5.41
N TYR A 249 9.24 -12.30 5.79
CA TYR A 249 10.58 -11.82 6.14
C TYR A 249 11.15 -12.59 7.34
N TYR A 250 10.39 -12.65 8.44
CA TYR A 250 10.78 -13.35 9.65
C TYR A 250 11.13 -14.82 9.35
N HIS A 251 10.24 -15.56 8.71
CA HIS A 251 10.47 -16.97 8.45
C HIS A 251 11.60 -17.22 7.45
N THR A 252 11.74 -16.39 6.43
CA THR A 252 12.75 -16.58 5.39
C THR A 252 14.13 -16.16 5.87
N PHE A 253 14.26 -14.96 6.43
CA PHE A 253 15.56 -14.32 6.67
C PHE A 253 16.00 -14.32 8.13
N GLU A 254 15.08 -14.26 9.10
CA GLU A 254 15.45 -14.33 10.52
C GLU A 254 15.52 -15.78 11.00
N ALA A 255 14.47 -16.57 10.76
CA ALA A 255 14.41 -17.98 11.11
C ALA A 255 15.12 -18.89 10.10
N LEU A 256 15.58 -18.33 8.97
CA LEU A 256 16.28 -19.02 7.89
C LEU A 256 15.51 -20.18 7.25
N HIS A 257 14.20 -20.29 7.49
CA HIS A 257 13.32 -21.34 6.98
C HIS A 257 12.77 -20.96 5.60
N ALA A 258 13.64 -20.86 4.60
CA ALA A 258 13.26 -20.47 3.23
C ALA A 258 12.11 -21.31 2.65
N GLY A 259 12.10 -22.63 2.85
CA GLY A 259 11.00 -23.48 2.38
C GLY A 259 9.64 -23.11 2.96
N TYR A 260 9.61 -22.78 4.27
CA TYR A 260 8.40 -22.34 4.95
C TYR A 260 8.00 -20.93 4.49
N GLY A 261 8.94 -20.00 4.48
CA GLY A 261 8.72 -18.62 4.06
C GLY A 261 8.23 -18.50 2.60
N SER A 262 8.79 -19.27 1.68
CA SER A 262 8.31 -19.32 0.28
C SER A 262 6.90 -19.91 0.19
N SER A 263 6.58 -20.95 0.96
CA SER A 263 5.21 -21.48 0.98
C SER A 263 4.20 -20.48 1.57
N PHE A 264 4.63 -19.69 2.56
CA PHE A 264 3.83 -18.60 3.12
C PHE A 264 3.58 -17.50 2.07
N ALA A 265 4.63 -17.08 1.37
CA ALA A 265 4.52 -16.08 0.30
C ALA A 265 3.56 -16.51 -0.81
N LEU A 266 3.62 -17.77 -1.25
CA LEU A 266 2.72 -18.27 -2.30
C LEU A 266 1.27 -18.35 -1.84
N LEU A 267 1.00 -18.77 -0.60
CA LEU A 267 -0.36 -18.79 -0.06
C LEU A 267 -0.93 -17.38 0.05
N VAL A 268 -0.13 -16.42 0.51
CA VAL A 268 -0.53 -15.01 0.57
C VAL A 268 -0.78 -14.45 -0.83
N ALA A 269 0.08 -14.76 -1.80
CA ALA A 269 -0.07 -14.31 -3.19
C ALA A 269 -1.35 -14.82 -3.88
N LEU A 270 -1.93 -15.94 -3.41
CA LEU A 270 -3.23 -16.42 -3.89
C LEU A 270 -4.42 -15.66 -3.27
N ILE A 271 -4.20 -14.98 -2.15
CA ILE A 271 -5.23 -14.27 -1.37
C ILE A 271 -5.23 -12.77 -1.72
N SER A 272 -4.06 -12.19 -1.99
CA SER A 272 -3.84 -10.78 -2.33
C SER A 272 -4.18 -10.46 -3.78
#